data_AF-A0A843ATM1-F1
#
_entry.id   AF-A0A843ATM1-F1
#
_cell.length_a   1.000
_cell.length_b   1.000
_cell.length_c   1.000
_cell.angle_alpha   90.00
_cell.angle_beta   90.00
_cell.angle_gamma   90.00
#
_symmetry.space_group_name_H-M   'P 1'
#
loop_
_entity.id
_entity.type
_entity.pdbx_description
1 polymer ?
#
loop_
_entity_poly.entity_id
_entity_poly.type
_entity_poly.pdbx_seq_one_letter_code
_entity_poly.pdbx_strand_id
1 'polypeptide(L)'
;MRIMEWNLQYGGAQERLPGIVEAVRRHDPDILVLLEFRPERIIEVSLSLAALGYPYILNSQPPPRTNGILVASKSALVQLPGGRTLSSPHRWMEVSPEGSDLRILAVHVPGASDLPGKMEFWQALLEFAKESVDLKDRRMIIGDLSTGLERDSEGTPFLGTEHLSALLDLGWRDVWREYHQVAREYSWYSSSGKGMRTDHGLASPQIQHPLWAKYSHQERVSGISDHSILILDIMHRLNDTGSRSSPLFRMGEGPGCTIG
;
A
#
# COMPACT_ATOMS: atom_id res chain seq x y z
N MET A 1 -7.58 5.95 -10.90
CA MET A 1 -7.73 4.88 -9.91
C MET A 1 -7.10 5.37 -8.62
N ARG A 2 -7.84 5.33 -7.51
CA ARG A 2 -7.38 5.71 -6.18
C ARG A 2 -7.13 4.48 -5.33
N ILE A 3 -5.96 4.42 -4.72
CA ILE A 3 -5.59 3.43 -3.71
C ILE A 3 -5.43 4.15 -2.37
N MET A 4 -6.02 3.60 -1.33
CA MET A 4 -5.86 4.07 0.05
C MET A 4 -5.14 3.00 0.84
N GLU A 5 -4.03 3.35 1.45
CA GLU A 5 -3.32 2.51 2.42
C GLU A 5 -3.50 3.08 3.82
N TRP A 6 -3.74 2.18 4.78
CA TRP A 6 -3.81 2.58 6.17
C TRP A 6 -3.47 1.45 7.14
N ASN A 7 -2.44 1.66 7.97
CA ASN A 7 -2.18 0.86 9.16
C ASN A 7 -3.22 1.15 10.26
N LEU A 8 -3.94 0.10 10.70
CA LEU A 8 -5.03 0.20 11.65
C LEU A 8 -4.61 0.18 13.12
N GLN A 9 -3.33 -0.04 13.43
CA GLN A 9 -2.83 -0.25 14.79
C GLN A 9 -3.57 -1.40 15.49
N TYR A 10 -3.09 -2.62 15.29
CA TYR A 10 -3.62 -3.84 15.93
C TYR A 10 -5.09 -4.12 15.62
N GLY A 11 -5.48 -3.98 14.34
CA GLY A 11 -6.83 -4.27 13.85
C GLY A 11 -7.84 -3.16 14.14
N GLY A 12 -7.38 -2.00 14.63
CA GLY A 12 -8.20 -0.81 14.82
C GLY A 12 -9.34 -1.04 15.79
N ALA A 13 -9.07 -0.93 17.10
CA ALA A 13 -9.97 -1.23 18.23
C ALA A 13 -11.47 -0.99 17.96
N GLN A 14 -12.36 -1.77 18.59
CA GLN A 14 -13.80 -1.79 18.24
C GLN A 14 -14.44 -0.39 18.26
N GLU A 15 -14.09 0.41 19.25
CA GLU A 15 -14.48 1.81 19.42
C GLU A 15 -14.03 2.74 18.27
N ARG A 16 -12.97 2.39 17.54
CA ARG A 16 -12.43 3.15 16.41
C ARG A 16 -13.08 2.78 15.07
N LEU A 17 -13.81 1.67 15.00
CA LEU A 17 -14.45 1.20 13.75
C LEU A 17 -15.35 2.26 13.08
N PRO A 18 -16.22 3.00 13.80
CA PRO A 18 -17.02 4.05 13.15
C PRO A 18 -16.16 5.13 12.49
N GLY A 19 -15.05 5.51 13.12
CA GLY A 19 -14.09 6.47 12.56
C GLY A 19 -13.36 5.92 11.34
N ILE A 20 -13.02 4.62 11.36
CA ILE A 20 -12.40 3.92 10.23
C ILE A 20 -13.35 3.91 9.02
N VAL A 21 -14.60 3.52 9.23
CA VAL A 21 -15.65 3.46 8.19
C VAL A 21 -15.90 4.85 7.61
N GLU A 22 -16.00 5.87 8.45
CA GLU A 22 -16.18 7.26 7.99
C GLU A 22 -14.98 7.78 7.21
N ALA A 23 -13.74 7.44 7.61
CA ALA A 23 -12.55 7.81 6.85
C ALA A 23 -12.53 7.16 5.46
N VAL A 24 -12.84 5.85 5.37
CA VAL A 24 -12.95 5.15 4.08
C VAL A 24 -14.02 5.80 3.20
N ARG A 25 -15.20 6.09 3.75
CA ARG A 25 -16.30 6.76 3.04
C ARG A 25 -15.90 8.15 2.52
N ARG A 26 -15.12 8.91 3.31
CA ARG A 26 -14.67 10.27 2.95
C ARG A 26 -13.65 10.26 1.83
N HIS A 27 -12.66 9.37 1.89
CA HIS A 27 -11.58 9.30 0.90
C HIS A 27 -12.00 8.55 -0.37
N ASP A 28 -13.02 7.70 -0.27
CA ASP A 28 -13.70 6.99 -1.34
C ASP A 28 -12.76 6.25 -2.32
N PRO A 29 -11.79 5.46 -1.83
CA PRO A 29 -10.82 4.79 -2.70
C PRO A 29 -11.49 3.76 -3.63
N ASP A 30 -10.83 3.46 -4.76
CA ASP A 30 -11.21 2.33 -5.61
C ASP A 30 -10.74 1.01 -4.98
N ILE A 31 -9.53 1.03 -4.41
CA ILE A 31 -8.89 -0.08 -3.69
C ILE A 31 -8.42 0.41 -2.33
N LEU A 32 -8.82 -0.30 -1.28
CA LEU A 32 -8.44 -0.08 0.10
C LEU A 32 -7.48 -1.17 0.56
N VAL A 33 -6.34 -0.78 1.14
CA VAL A 33 -5.34 -1.64 1.75
C VAL A 33 -5.26 -1.31 3.23
N LEU A 34 -5.70 -2.23 4.08
CA LEU A 34 -5.65 -2.09 5.53
C LEU A 34 -4.55 -2.99 6.09
N LEU A 35 -3.54 -2.37 6.70
CA LEU A 35 -2.45 -3.06 7.38
C LEU A 35 -2.76 -3.24 8.86
N GLU A 36 -2.01 -4.14 9.49
CA GLU A 36 -2.27 -4.60 10.85
C GLU A 36 -3.70 -5.10 11.08
N PHE A 37 -4.36 -5.56 10.02
CA PHE A 37 -5.65 -6.21 10.14
C PHE A 37 -5.54 -7.46 11.03
N ARG A 38 -6.56 -7.70 11.84
CA ARG A 38 -6.62 -8.86 12.75
C ARG A 38 -7.85 -9.70 12.49
N PRO A 39 -7.74 -11.04 12.49
CA PRO A 39 -8.81 -11.94 12.07
C PRO A 39 -10.04 -11.85 12.98
N GLU A 40 -9.88 -11.44 14.24
CA GLU A 40 -10.97 -11.21 15.17
C GLU A 40 -11.94 -10.13 14.72
N ARG A 41 -11.52 -9.26 13.79
CA ARG A 41 -12.32 -8.13 13.28
C ARG A 41 -12.93 -8.38 11.91
N ILE A 42 -12.76 -9.58 11.35
CA ILE A 42 -13.09 -9.87 9.95
C ILE A 42 -14.57 -9.64 9.64
N ILE A 43 -15.47 -10.03 10.54
CA ILE A 43 -16.92 -10.00 10.26
C ILE A 43 -17.40 -8.55 10.18
N GLU A 44 -17.15 -7.76 11.22
CA GLU A 44 -17.59 -6.38 11.32
C GLU A 44 -16.92 -5.46 10.30
N VAL A 45 -15.62 -5.65 10.04
CA VAL A 45 -14.91 -4.86 9.01
C VAL A 45 -15.46 -5.22 7.63
N SER A 46 -15.62 -6.51 7.32
CA SER A 46 -16.11 -6.93 6.01
C SER A 46 -17.55 -6.48 5.76
N LEU A 47 -18.45 -6.62 6.74
CA LEU A 47 -19.83 -6.15 6.62
C LEU A 47 -19.90 -4.63 6.45
N SER A 48 -19.08 -3.88 7.19
CA SER A 48 -19.03 -2.41 7.07
C SER A 48 -18.51 -1.96 5.71
N LEU A 49 -17.45 -2.59 5.21
CA LEU A 49 -16.88 -2.29 3.90
C LEU A 49 -17.85 -2.68 2.76
N ALA A 50 -18.50 -3.84 2.86
CA ALA A 50 -19.52 -4.25 1.89
C ALA A 50 -20.69 -3.26 1.84
N ALA A 51 -21.16 -2.78 3.01
CA ALA A 51 -22.18 -1.75 3.10
C ALA A 51 -21.75 -0.38 2.52
N LEU A 52 -20.43 -0.09 2.52
CA LEU A 52 -19.86 1.08 1.84
C LEU A 52 -19.63 0.88 0.34
N GLY A 53 -19.98 -0.28 -0.24
CA GLY A 53 -19.81 -0.54 -1.67
C GLY A 53 -18.47 -1.19 -2.05
N TYR A 54 -17.81 -1.87 -1.11
CA TYR A 54 -16.61 -2.69 -1.38
C TYR A 54 -16.95 -4.19 -1.31
N PRO A 55 -17.58 -4.76 -2.35
CA PRO A 55 -18.03 -6.15 -2.31
C PRO A 55 -16.90 -7.18 -2.45
N TYR A 56 -15.73 -6.76 -2.95
CA TYR A 56 -14.58 -7.64 -3.15
C TYR A 56 -13.59 -7.45 -2.01
N ILE A 57 -13.53 -8.43 -1.10
CA ILE A 57 -12.71 -8.38 0.11
C ILE A 57 -11.83 -9.63 0.16
N LEU A 58 -10.53 -9.40 0.27
CA LEU A 58 -9.50 -10.44 0.42
C LEU A 58 -8.72 -10.14 1.71
N ASN A 59 -8.19 -11.18 2.35
CA ASN A 59 -7.26 -11.00 3.47
C ASN A 59 -6.15 -12.04 3.44
N SER A 60 -5.04 -11.74 4.10
CA SER A 60 -3.85 -12.60 4.16
C SER A 60 -3.97 -13.79 5.13
N GLN A 61 -5.16 -14.01 5.72
CA GLN A 61 -5.47 -15.08 6.66
C GLN A 61 -4.47 -15.19 7.84
N PRO A 62 -4.18 -14.09 8.56
CA PRO A 62 -3.31 -14.14 9.73
C PRO A 62 -3.86 -15.05 10.84
N PRO A 63 -2.99 -15.76 11.59
CA PRO A 63 -3.37 -16.42 12.83
C PRO A 63 -3.97 -15.46 13.87
N PRO A 64 -4.75 -15.96 14.85
CA PRO A 64 -5.29 -15.13 15.92
C PRO A 64 -4.23 -14.27 16.60
N ARG A 65 -4.59 -13.02 16.91
CA ARG A 65 -3.75 -11.99 17.54
C ARG A 65 -2.49 -11.61 16.77
N THR A 66 -2.37 -12.00 15.50
CA THR A 66 -1.27 -11.56 14.64
C THR A 66 -1.76 -10.55 13.61
N ASN A 67 -0.84 -9.69 13.18
CA ASN A 67 -1.11 -8.66 12.20
C ASN A 67 -1.06 -9.27 10.79
N GLY A 68 -2.09 -8.99 9.99
CA GLY A 68 -2.15 -9.31 8.57
C GLY A 68 -2.61 -8.11 7.75
N ILE A 69 -3.13 -8.41 6.57
CA ILE A 69 -3.55 -7.43 5.56
C ILE A 69 -4.97 -7.76 5.14
N LEU A 70 -5.80 -6.73 5.00
CA LEU A 70 -7.09 -6.81 4.31
C LEU A 70 -7.05 -5.87 3.11
N VAL A 71 -7.45 -6.38 1.95
CA VAL A 71 -7.62 -5.58 0.74
C VAL A 71 -9.08 -5.62 0.34
N ALA A 72 -9.70 -4.46 0.16
CA ALA A 72 -11.07 -4.33 -0.30
C ALA A 72 -11.15 -3.47 -1.57
N SER A 73 -12.11 -3.73 -2.44
CA SER A 73 -12.23 -3.01 -3.71
C SER A 73 -13.68 -2.90 -4.18
N LYS A 74 -13.95 -1.82 -4.93
CA LYS A 74 -15.21 -1.59 -5.65
C LYS A 74 -15.35 -2.51 -6.87
N SER A 75 -14.23 -3.00 -7.41
CA SER A 75 -14.18 -3.90 -8.57
C SER A 75 -13.46 -5.21 -8.22
N ALA A 76 -13.69 -6.25 -9.04
CA ALA A 76 -13.14 -7.58 -8.79
C ALA A 76 -11.61 -7.56 -8.60
N LEU A 77 -11.15 -8.30 -7.59
CA LEU A 77 -9.74 -8.49 -7.26
C LEU A 77 -9.40 -9.97 -7.28
N VAL A 78 -8.19 -10.28 -7.73
CA VAL A 78 -7.59 -11.60 -7.65
C VAL A 78 -6.38 -11.53 -6.73
N GLN A 79 -6.33 -12.40 -5.73
CA GLN A 79 -5.12 -12.60 -4.93
C GLN A 79 -4.13 -13.45 -5.74
N LEU A 80 -2.92 -12.94 -5.92
CA LEU A 80 -1.87 -13.69 -6.59
C LEU A 80 -1.17 -14.63 -5.59
N PRO A 81 -0.75 -15.83 -6.02
CA PRO A 81 0.06 -16.70 -5.19
C PRO A 81 1.38 -16.02 -4.83
N GLY A 82 1.82 -16.18 -3.59
CA GLY A 82 3.17 -15.78 -3.19
C GLY A 82 3.21 -15.05 -1.86
N GLY A 83 3.53 -15.78 -0.80
CA GLY A 83 4.19 -15.24 0.38
C GLY A 83 5.69 -15.49 0.21
N ARG A 84 6.49 -14.43 0.14
CA ARG A 84 7.95 -14.56 -0.06
C ARG A 84 8.74 -14.63 1.24
N THR A 85 8.08 -14.40 2.36
CA THR A 85 8.69 -14.30 3.67
C THR A 85 8.20 -15.45 4.54
N LEU A 86 9.12 -16.21 5.13
CA LEU A 86 8.83 -17.37 5.95
C LEU A 86 8.43 -16.96 7.37
N SER A 87 9.06 -15.93 7.93
CA SER A 87 8.81 -15.49 9.32
C SER A 87 7.45 -14.85 9.54
N SER A 88 6.88 -14.16 8.55
CA SER A 88 5.60 -13.44 8.66
C SER A 88 4.87 -13.34 7.32
N PRO A 89 4.49 -14.48 6.68
CA PRO A 89 3.88 -14.50 5.35
C PRO A 89 2.58 -13.70 5.26
N HIS A 90 1.85 -13.56 6.37
CA HIS A 90 0.59 -12.82 6.43
C HIS A 90 0.75 -11.29 6.31
N ARG A 91 1.98 -10.78 6.34
CA ARG A 91 2.28 -9.37 6.13
C ARG A 91 2.73 -9.07 4.69
N TRP A 92 2.48 -10.00 3.78
CA TRP A 92 2.79 -9.90 2.35
C TRP A 92 1.57 -10.36 1.56
N MET A 93 0.97 -9.48 0.76
CA MET A 93 -0.22 -9.83 -0.03
C MET A 93 -0.21 -9.11 -1.38
N GLU A 94 -0.04 -9.87 -2.45
CA GLU A 94 -0.12 -9.35 -3.81
C GLU A 94 -1.52 -9.57 -4.38
N VAL A 95 -2.10 -8.51 -4.94
CA VAL A 95 -3.42 -8.52 -5.58
C VAL A 95 -3.36 -7.84 -6.95
N SER A 96 -4.29 -8.19 -7.83
CA SER A 96 -4.51 -7.50 -9.10
C SER A 96 -6.01 -7.27 -9.30
N PRO A 97 -6.44 -6.11 -9.82
CA PRO A 97 -7.77 -5.98 -10.40
C PRO A 97 -7.99 -7.07 -11.45
N GLU A 98 -9.17 -7.69 -11.46
CA GLU A 98 -9.44 -8.80 -12.38
C GLU A 98 -9.27 -8.36 -13.84
N GLY A 99 -8.51 -9.15 -14.61
CA GLY A 99 -8.14 -8.83 -15.99
C GLY A 99 -7.04 -7.78 -16.16
N SER A 100 -6.60 -7.11 -15.10
CA SER A 100 -5.54 -6.10 -15.14
C SER A 100 -4.14 -6.71 -15.14
N ASP A 101 -3.21 -6.04 -15.81
CA ASP A 101 -1.78 -6.33 -15.73
C ASP A 101 -1.04 -5.52 -14.64
N LEU A 102 -1.77 -4.67 -13.91
CA LEU A 102 -1.27 -3.93 -12.76
C LEU A 102 -1.33 -4.79 -11.51
N ARG A 103 -0.19 -5.03 -10.88
CA ARG A 103 -0.10 -5.75 -9.61
C ARG A 103 0.18 -4.80 -8.45
N ILE A 104 -0.50 -5.01 -7.34
CA ILE A 104 -0.34 -4.23 -6.13
C ILE A 104 0.10 -5.18 -5.03
N LEU A 105 1.33 -4.99 -4.55
CA LEU A 105 1.85 -5.66 -3.38
C LEU A 105 1.56 -4.79 -2.15
N ALA A 106 0.68 -5.28 -1.28
CA ALA A 106 0.52 -4.75 0.07
C ALA A 106 1.54 -5.41 1.01
N VAL A 107 2.26 -4.60 1.78
CA VAL A 107 3.24 -5.09 2.77
C VAL A 107 3.14 -4.39 4.12
N HIS A 108 3.48 -5.13 5.17
CA HIS A 108 3.77 -4.56 6.50
C HIS A 108 5.09 -5.15 7.00
N VAL A 109 6.18 -4.43 6.76
CA VAL A 109 7.53 -4.87 7.13
C VAL A 109 7.68 -4.87 8.66
N PRO A 110 8.28 -5.90 9.27
CA PRO A 110 8.54 -5.90 10.70
C PRO A 110 9.35 -4.66 11.17
N GLY A 111 8.98 -4.14 12.34
CA GLY A 111 9.67 -3.02 12.98
C GLY A 111 11.02 -3.41 13.58
N ALA A 112 11.67 -2.45 14.25
CA ALA A 112 13.01 -2.62 14.81
C ALA A 112 13.13 -3.70 15.91
N SER A 113 12.01 -4.11 16.52
CA SER A 113 11.98 -5.17 17.53
C SER A 113 12.19 -6.57 16.95
N ASP A 114 12.01 -6.75 15.64
CA ASP A 114 12.22 -8.01 14.92
C ASP A 114 13.18 -7.78 13.75
N LEU A 115 14.45 -7.56 14.07
CA LEU A 115 15.49 -7.30 13.08
C LEU A 115 15.69 -8.47 12.09
N PRO A 116 15.71 -9.75 12.50
CA PRO A 116 15.83 -10.87 11.56
C PRO A 116 14.67 -10.92 10.56
N GLY A 117 13.43 -10.79 11.03
CA GLY A 117 12.25 -10.76 10.15
C GLY A 117 12.25 -9.54 9.23
N LYS A 118 12.70 -8.38 9.72
CA LYS A 118 12.85 -7.17 8.91
C LYS A 118 13.85 -7.36 7.76
N MET A 119 15.01 -7.97 8.01
CA MET A 119 16.04 -8.21 7.00
C MET A 119 15.58 -9.23 5.94
N GLU A 120 14.89 -10.29 6.38
CA GLU A 120 14.26 -11.25 5.46
C GLU A 120 13.23 -10.56 4.55
N PHE A 121 12.37 -9.70 5.12
CA PHE A 121 11.38 -8.92 4.36
C PHE A 121 12.04 -8.02 3.33
N TRP A 122 13.10 -7.31 3.70
CA TRP A 122 13.82 -6.43 2.78
C TRP A 122 14.51 -7.19 1.65
N GLN A 123 15.08 -8.36 1.93
CA GLN A 123 15.63 -9.23 0.88
C GLN A 123 14.54 -9.66 -0.11
N ALA A 124 13.38 -10.10 0.40
CA ALA A 124 12.24 -10.48 -0.44
C ALA A 124 11.69 -9.31 -1.27
N LEU A 125 11.63 -8.10 -0.70
CA LEU A 125 11.22 -6.88 -1.41
C LEU A 125 12.20 -6.52 -2.53
N LEU A 126 13.51 -6.62 -2.30
CA LEU A 126 14.52 -6.34 -3.32
C LEU A 126 14.45 -7.34 -4.48
N GLU A 127 14.24 -8.62 -4.19
CA GLU A 127 14.03 -9.66 -5.21
C GLU A 127 12.76 -9.40 -6.01
N PHE A 128 11.65 -9.10 -5.33
CA PHE A 128 10.38 -8.74 -5.99
C PHE A 128 10.52 -7.50 -6.88
N ALA A 129 11.23 -6.48 -6.39
CA ALA A 129 11.49 -5.25 -7.12
C ALA A 129 12.33 -5.49 -8.37
N LYS A 130 13.42 -6.28 -8.24
CA LYS A 130 14.29 -6.64 -9.36
C LYS A 130 13.56 -7.46 -10.42
N GLU A 131 12.82 -8.49 -10.01
CA GLU A 131 12.02 -9.30 -10.93
C GLU A 131 11.01 -8.48 -11.72
N SER A 132 10.36 -7.49 -11.08
CA SER A 132 9.43 -6.61 -11.78
C SER A 132 10.11 -5.82 -12.91
N VAL A 133 11.36 -5.41 -12.70
CA VAL A 133 12.14 -4.66 -13.69
C VAL A 133 12.57 -5.58 -14.82
N ASP A 134 13.09 -6.75 -14.49
CA ASP A 134 13.56 -7.76 -15.45
C ASP A 134 12.42 -8.25 -16.36
N LEU A 135 11.24 -8.52 -15.78
CA LEU A 135 10.04 -8.96 -16.49
C LEU A 135 9.25 -7.81 -17.13
N LYS A 136 9.63 -6.57 -16.83
CA LYS A 136 8.90 -5.36 -17.23
C LYS A 136 7.44 -5.37 -16.79
N ASP A 137 7.17 -5.77 -15.56
CA ASP A 137 5.83 -5.79 -14.97
C ASP A 137 5.44 -4.44 -14.35
N ARG A 138 4.16 -4.09 -14.47
CA ARG A 138 3.57 -2.93 -13.79
C ARG A 138 3.23 -3.34 -12.37
N ARG A 139 4.11 -3.02 -11.42
CA ARG A 139 3.93 -3.38 -10.00
C ARG A 139 4.00 -2.14 -9.12
N MET A 140 3.18 -2.13 -8.08
CA MET A 140 3.27 -1.19 -6.97
C MET A 140 3.59 -1.93 -5.69
N ILE A 141 4.36 -1.30 -4.80
CA ILE A 141 4.57 -1.74 -3.41
C ILE A 141 3.93 -0.66 -2.56
N ILE A 142 2.97 -1.03 -1.73
CA ILE A 142 2.20 -0.09 -0.92
C ILE A 142 2.14 -0.63 0.51
N GLY A 143 2.57 0.18 1.47
CA GLY A 143 2.39 -0.15 2.87
C GLY A 143 3.44 0.41 3.82
N ASP A 144 3.37 -0.07 5.06
CA ASP A 144 4.29 0.28 6.13
C ASP A 144 5.60 -0.50 5.97
N LEU A 145 6.64 0.19 5.51
CA LEU A 145 7.98 -0.36 5.35
C LEU A 145 8.77 -0.32 6.66
N SER A 146 8.23 0.29 7.71
CA SER A 146 8.90 0.52 9.00
C SER A 146 10.31 1.11 8.86
N THR A 147 10.54 1.82 7.75
CA THR A 147 11.84 2.25 7.23
C THR A 147 11.60 3.45 6.31
N GLY A 148 12.56 4.36 6.26
CA GLY A 148 12.60 5.48 5.33
C GLY A 148 14.06 5.88 5.09
N LEU A 149 14.27 6.94 4.31
CA LEU A 149 15.59 7.57 4.16
C LEU A 149 15.85 8.56 5.31
N GLU A 150 17.06 9.11 5.40
CA GLU A 150 17.40 10.11 6.45
C GLU A 150 16.43 11.30 6.47
N ARG A 151 16.03 11.78 5.29
CA ARG A 151 15.05 12.87 5.12
C ARG A 151 13.63 12.51 5.60
N ASP A 152 13.35 11.24 5.84
CA ASP A 152 12.04 10.70 6.23
C ASP A 152 11.85 10.64 7.76
N SER A 153 12.82 11.08 8.57
CA SER A 153 12.68 11.12 10.03
C SER A 153 13.01 12.48 10.65
N GLU A 154 12.54 12.70 11.88
CA GLU A 154 12.96 13.81 12.76
C GLU A 154 14.25 13.48 13.53
N GLY A 155 15.26 12.97 12.82
CA GLY A 155 16.59 12.68 13.38
C GLY A 155 16.73 11.32 14.06
N THR A 156 15.68 10.48 14.03
CA THR A 156 15.78 9.07 14.43
C THR A 156 16.20 8.24 13.21
N PRO A 157 17.38 7.59 13.21
CA PRO A 157 17.80 6.77 12.08
C PRO A 157 16.88 5.57 11.88
N PHE A 158 16.57 5.26 10.62
CA PHE A 158 15.89 4.01 10.28
C PHE A 158 16.89 2.87 10.13
N LEU A 159 16.50 1.69 10.61
CA LEU A 159 17.14 0.42 10.22
C LEU A 159 16.65 0.02 8.83
N GLY A 160 17.55 -0.40 7.93
CA GLY A 160 17.22 -0.84 6.57
C GLY A 160 17.13 0.29 5.54
N THR A 161 17.63 1.48 5.86
CA THR A 161 17.71 2.64 4.95
C THR A 161 18.40 2.27 3.62
N GLU A 162 19.46 1.48 3.71
CA GLU A 162 20.25 0.94 2.60
C GLU A 162 19.41 0.08 1.65
N HIS A 163 18.42 -0.66 2.16
CA HIS A 163 17.55 -1.50 1.33
C HIS A 163 16.53 -0.67 0.57
N LEU A 164 15.94 0.36 1.21
CA LEU A 164 15.08 1.30 0.49
C LEU A 164 15.87 2.04 -0.59
N SER A 165 17.10 2.49 -0.28
CA SER A 165 17.98 3.11 -1.28
C SER A 165 18.24 2.16 -2.45
N ALA A 166 18.65 0.92 -2.17
CA ALA A 166 18.92 -0.07 -3.22
C ALA A 166 17.68 -0.37 -4.07
N LEU A 167 16.48 -0.41 -3.47
CA LEU A 167 15.24 -0.59 -4.20
C LEU A 167 14.97 0.60 -5.14
N LEU A 168 15.19 1.82 -4.68
CA LEU A 168 15.05 3.02 -5.52
C LEU A 168 16.10 3.08 -6.64
N ASP A 169 17.32 2.59 -6.38
CA ASP A 169 18.41 2.49 -7.37
C ASP A 169 18.08 1.51 -8.51
N LEU A 170 17.13 0.58 -8.31
CA LEU A 170 16.57 -0.26 -9.39
C LEU A 170 15.62 0.53 -10.33
N GLY A 171 15.41 1.82 -10.09
CA GLY A 171 14.53 2.69 -10.88
C GLY A 171 13.08 2.72 -10.38
N TRP A 172 12.79 2.12 -9.22
CA TRP A 172 11.51 2.29 -8.55
C TRP A 172 11.34 3.71 -8.03
N ARG A 173 10.10 4.19 -8.02
CA ARG A 173 9.78 5.59 -7.73
C ARG A 173 8.94 5.70 -6.48
N ASP A 174 9.40 6.48 -5.50
CA ASP A 174 8.58 6.86 -4.34
C ASP A 174 7.59 7.95 -4.76
N VAL A 175 6.32 7.56 -4.92
CA VAL A 175 5.28 8.39 -5.56
C VAL A 175 5.02 9.68 -4.78
N TRP A 176 5.05 9.63 -3.45
CA TRP A 176 4.86 10.83 -2.64
C TRP A 176 6.04 11.78 -2.82
N ARG A 177 7.26 11.25 -2.83
CA ARG A 177 8.49 12.05 -2.94
C ARG A 177 8.67 12.73 -4.30
N GLU A 178 8.10 12.18 -5.38
CA GLU A 178 8.15 12.80 -6.73
C GLU A 178 7.65 14.25 -6.72
N TYR A 179 6.57 14.53 -5.99
CA TYR A 179 5.91 15.84 -5.93
C TYR A 179 6.18 16.62 -4.65
N HIS A 180 6.73 15.96 -3.62
CA HIS A 180 7.00 16.53 -2.30
C HIS A 180 8.50 16.49 -1.98
N GLN A 181 9.32 16.98 -2.91
CA GLN A 181 10.79 16.82 -2.86
C GLN A 181 11.43 17.43 -1.61
N VAL A 182 10.94 18.58 -1.17
CA VAL A 182 11.47 19.32 -0.02
C VAL A 182 10.60 19.20 1.24
N ALA A 183 9.38 18.68 1.12
CA ALA A 183 8.47 18.58 2.25
C ALA A 183 8.93 17.50 3.24
N ARG A 184 8.62 17.74 4.52
CA ARG A 184 8.83 16.78 5.61
C ARG A 184 7.48 16.54 6.28
N GLU A 185 6.85 15.45 5.85
CA GLU A 185 5.62 14.93 6.44
C GLU A 185 5.91 13.55 7.01
N TYR A 186 5.20 13.21 8.08
CA TYR A 186 5.43 11.99 8.86
C TYR A 186 4.11 11.23 8.96
N SER A 187 4.16 9.97 8.56
CA SER A 187 2.99 9.09 8.59
C SER A 187 2.74 8.54 9.99
N TRP A 188 3.81 8.33 10.78
CA TRP A 188 3.78 7.81 12.15
C TRP A 188 4.69 8.61 13.08
N TYR A 189 4.44 8.54 14.39
CA TYR A 189 5.27 9.18 15.43
C TYR A 189 5.66 8.15 16.48
N SER A 190 6.94 8.15 16.84
CA SER A 190 7.45 7.30 17.91
C SER A 190 6.89 7.68 19.28
N SER A 191 7.07 6.80 20.26
CA SER A 191 6.75 7.08 21.66
C SER A 191 7.52 8.28 22.24
N SER A 192 8.65 8.66 21.63
CA SER A 192 9.42 9.86 21.98
C SER A 192 8.97 11.12 21.22
N GLY A 193 7.87 11.03 20.46
CA GLY A 193 7.28 12.14 19.72
C GLY A 193 8.06 12.52 18.46
N LYS A 194 8.89 11.62 17.93
CA LYS A 194 9.66 11.87 16.69
C LYS A 194 8.89 11.33 15.49
N GLY A 195 8.62 12.22 14.54
CA GLY A 195 7.97 11.89 13.27
C GLY A 195 8.84 11.02 12.39
N MET A 196 8.22 10.02 11.77
CA MET A 196 8.82 9.09 10.84
C MET A 196 7.83 8.84 9.69
N ARG A 197 8.31 8.89 8.44
CA ARG A 197 7.56 8.49 7.26
C ARG A 197 7.90 7.04 6.96
N THR A 198 7.02 6.13 7.37
CA THR A 198 7.18 4.68 7.27
C THR A 198 6.23 4.06 6.25
N ASP A 199 5.13 4.75 5.94
CA ASP A 199 4.12 4.29 4.99
C ASP A 199 4.45 4.82 3.61
N HIS A 200 4.79 3.94 2.67
CA HIS A 200 5.24 4.31 1.32
C HIS A 200 4.35 3.70 0.24
N GLY A 201 4.25 4.42 -0.88
CA GLY A 201 3.78 3.86 -2.13
C GLY A 201 4.87 4.01 -3.18
N LEU A 202 5.40 2.88 -3.62
CA LEU A 202 6.48 2.78 -4.58
C LEU A 202 5.94 2.19 -5.88
N ALA A 203 6.36 2.73 -7.02
CA ALA A 203 5.92 2.31 -8.33
C ALA A 203 7.09 1.81 -9.19
N SER A 204 6.90 0.68 -9.86
CA SER A 204 7.88 0.17 -10.82
C SER A 204 8.06 1.16 -11.98
N PRO A 205 9.24 1.20 -12.63
CA PRO A 205 9.48 2.10 -13.76
C PRO A 205 8.54 1.83 -14.95
N GLN A 206 7.86 0.68 -15.01
CA GLN A 206 6.92 0.33 -16.08
C GLN A 206 5.55 1.00 -15.94
N ILE A 207 5.22 1.55 -14.76
CA ILE A 207 3.99 2.33 -14.60
C ILE A 207 4.23 3.73 -15.18
N GLN A 208 3.88 3.93 -16.44
CA GLN A 208 4.12 5.19 -17.16
C GLN A 208 2.98 6.22 -17.03
N HIS A 209 1.97 5.91 -16.20
CA HIS A 209 0.90 6.84 -15.90
C HIS A 209 1.39 7.94 -14.95
N PRO A 210 0.82 9.16 -15.02
CA PRO A 210 1.02 10.13 -13.97
C PRO A 210 0.50 9.55 -12.65
N LEU A 211 1.36 9.61 -11.65
CA LEU A 211 1.06 9.18 -10.28
C LEU A 211 1.02 10.42 -9.40
N TRP A 212 0.25 10.36 -8.32
CA TRP A 212 0.27 11.37 -7.28
C TRP A 212 -0.02 10.71 -5.93
N ALA A 213 0.51 11.24 -4.85
CA ALA A 213 0.19 10.76 -3.51
C ALA A 213 0.19 11.87 -2.47
N LYS A 214 -0.57 11.68 -1.40
CA LYS A 214 -0.60 12.55 -0.21
C LYS A 214 -0.86 11.74 1.06
N TYR A 215 -0.52 12.33 2.21
CA TYR A 215 -1.02 11.83 3.48
C TYR A 215 -2.29 12.57 3.92
N SER A 216 -3.22 11.84 4.54
CA SER A 216 -4.25 12.43 5.40
C SER A 216 -3.84 12.21 6.85
N HIS A 217 -3.42 13.28 7.52
CA HIS A 217 -3.00 13.24 8.91
C HIS A 217 -4.16 13.34 9.90
N GLN A 218 -5.36 13.71 9.45
CA GLN A 218 -6.50 13.96 10.32
C GLN A 218 -6.79 12.76 11.21
N GLU A 219 -6.79 11.56 10.64
CA GLU A 219 -7.14 10.32 11.31
C GLU A 219 -6.12 9.92 12.38
N ARG A 220 -4.83 10.25 12.14
CA ARG A 220 -3.77 10.12 13.13
C ARG A 220 -3.95 11.11 14.27
N VAL A 221 -4.13 12.39 13.92
CA VAL A 221 -4.24 13.48 14.90
C VAL A 221 -5.49 13.33 15.78
N SER A 222 -6.57 12.75 15.25
CA SER A 222 -7.79 12.45 16.00
C SER A 222 -7.75 11.12 16.75
N GLY A 223 -6.64 10.35 16.68
CA GLY A 223 -6.47 9.09 17.41
C GLY A 223 -7.27 7.90 16.85
N ILE A 224 -7.70 7.95 15.60
CA ILE A 224 -8.35 6.79 14.95
C ILE A 224 -7.29 5.72 14.61
N SER A 225 -6.08 6.14 14.28
CA SER A 225 -4.88 5.30 14.21
C SER A 225 -3.68 6.12 14.71
N ASP A 226 -2.55 5.49 15.00
CA ASP A 226 -1.27 6.18 15.14
C ASP A 226 -0.59 6.43 13.78
N HIS A 227 -1.12 5.87 12.70
CA HIS A 227 -0.70 6.14 11.32
C HIS A 227 -1.65 7.08 10.59
N SER A 228 -1.05 7.93 9.75
CA SER A 228 -1.75 8.73 8.75
C SER A 228 -2.16 7.83 7.59
N ILE A 229 -3.24 8.16 6.90
CA ILE A 229 -3.64 7.46 5.68
C ILE A 229 -2.72 7.91 4.54
N LEU A 230 -2.22 6.97 3.74
CA LEU A 230 -1.58 7.28 2.46
C LEU A 230 -2.59 7.11 1.32
N ILE A 231 -2.82 8.18 0.56
CA ILE A 231 -3.65 8.16 -0.66
C ILE A 231 -2.75 8.23 -1.87
N LEU A 232 -2.95 7.31 -2.82
CA LEU A 232 -2.26 7.24 -4.10
C LEU A 232 -3.27 7.29 -5.25
N ASP A 233 -3.03 8.16 -6.21
CA ASP A 233 -3.84 8.27 -7.42
C ASP A 233 -3.00 7.88 -8.64
N ILE A 234 -3.43 6.86 -9.38
CA ILE A 234 -2.97 6.56 -10.74
C ILE A 234 -3.91 7.25 -11.72
N MET A 235 -3.39 8.27 -12.39
CA MET A 235 -4.15 9.11 -13.30
C MET A 235 -4.22 8.48 -14.70
N HIS A 236 -5.27 8.84 -15.44
CA HIS A 236 -5.31 8.54 -16.86
C HIS A 236 -4.16 9.24 -17.58
N ARG A 237 -3.56 8.55 -18.55
CA ARG A 237 -2.64 9.18 -19.50
C ARG A 237 -3.42 9.49 -20.77
N LEU A 238 -3.16 10.63 -21.38
CA LEU A 238 -3.69 10.94 -22.71
C LEU A 238 -2.78 10.28 -23.75
N ASN A 239 -3.36 9.57 -24.71
CA ASN A 239 -2.63 9.10 -25.89
C ASN A 239 -2.56 10.21 -26.96
N ASP A 240 -1.79 9.99 -28.02
CA ASP A 240 -1.57 10.98 -29.09
C ASP A 240 -2.85 11.43 -29.81
N THR A 241 -3.94 10.67 -29.66
CA THR A 241 -5.27 10.98 -30.22
C THR A 241 -6.21 11.67 -29.22
N GLY A 242 -5.74 11.97 -28.01
CA GLY A 242 -6.51 12.66 -26.96
C GLY A 242 -7.46 11.76 -26.15
N SER A 243 -7.46 10.44 -26.38
CA SER A 243 -8.20 9.47 -25.59
C SER A 243 -7.48 9.12 -24.29
N ARG A 244 -8.25 8.82 -23.24
CA ARG A 244 -7.73 8.43 -21.93
C ARG A 244 -7.38 6.94 -21.93
N SER A 245 -6.12 6.62 -21.69
CA SER A 245 -5.72 5.24 -21.40
C SER A 245 -6.10 4.85 -19.97
N SER A 246 -6.60 3.62 -19.83
CA SER A 246 -6.97 3.09 -18.52
C SER A 246 -5.73 2.84 -17.67
N PRO A 247 -5.71 3.24 -16.38
CA PRO A 247 -4.62 2.87 -15.46
C PRO A 247 -4.58 1.37 -15.15
N LEU A 248 -5.62 0.61 -15.51
CA LEU A 248 -5.69 -0.83 -15.26
C LEU A 248 -4.99 -1.67 -16.34
N PHE A 249 -4.71 -1.12 -17.52
CA PHE A 249 -4.19 -1.92 -18.64
C PHE A 249 -2.99 -1.25 -19.27
N ARG A 250 -2.10 -2.05 -19.87
CA ARG A 250 -1.06 -1.55 -20.76
C ARG A 250 -1.66 -0.77 -21.92
N MET A 251 -0.90 0.20 -22.43
CA MET A 251 -1.29 0.92 -23.63
C MET A 251 -1.39 -0.06 -24.81
N GLY A 252 -2.52 -0.02 -25.52
CA GLY A 252 -2.80 -0.93 -26.65
C GLY A 252 -3.52 -2.22 -26.28
N GLU A 253 -3.64 -2.55 -24.99
CA GLU A 253 -4.29 -3.77 -24.48
C GLU A 253 -5.49 -3.44 -23.58
N GLY A 254 -6.20 -2.33 -23.86
CA GLY A 254 -7.50 -2.10 -23.22
C GLY A 254 -8.45 -3.27 -23.51
N PRO A 255 -9.49 -3.51 -22.69
CA PRO A 255 -10.47 -4.53 -22.98
C PRO A 255 -11.04 -4.19 -24.36
N GLY A 256 -10.67 -4.98 -25.36
CA GLY A 256 -11.12 -4.78 -26.72
C GLY A 256 -12.63 -4.72 -26.65
N CYS A 257 -13.21 -3.60 -27.06
CA CYS A 257 -14.64 -3.54 -27.28
C CYS A 257 -14.88 -4.47 -28.48
N THR A 258 -15.11 -5.76 -28.25
CA THR A 258 -15.72 -6.62 -29.25
C THR A 258 -17.14 -6.15 -29.38
N ILE A 259 -17.34 -5.20 -30.29
CA ILE A 259 -18.64 -4.94 -30.88
C ILE A 259 -18.92 -6.15 -31.76
N GLY A 260 -19.69 -7.10 -31.22
CA GLY A 260 -20.22 -8.27 -31.90
C GLY A 260 -21.69 -8.40 -31.55
#